data_AF-A0A7S2WEX0-F1
#
_entry.id   AF-A0A7S2WEX0-F1
#
_cell.length_a   1.000
_cell.length_b   1.000
_cell.length_c   1.000
_cell.angle_alpha   90.00
_cell.angle_beta   90.00
_cell.angle_gamma   90.00
#
_symmetry.space_group_name_H-M   'P 1'
#
loop_
_entity.id
_entity.type
_entity.pdbx_description
1 polymer ?
#
loop_
_entity_poly.entity_id
_entity_poly.type
_entity_poly.pdbx_seq_one_letter_code
_entity_poly.pdbx_strand_id
1 'polypeptide(L)'
;AAAAAQAVAMSILVHFAALDRGWEMGPDLFLEMSNQTTMEEMFRKISEEKDIPVHLIVMKIPPTKVLSWDGGKVSDKADWTLKRLGVHQKMVITLEPAFPLAWLWEPMDFYEQAYINDLREAIEQSPEGTLSLQELAKATTKPPPIFLTLRVFIMKFPEIFHIEINCNTDMYIVSMNKTGTRLLSLF
;
A
#
# COMPACT_ATOMS: atom_id res chain seq x y z
N ALA A 1 -52.28 -12.82 13.36
CA ALA A 1 -51.47 -12.14 12.33
C ALA A 1 -50.22 -11.56 13.00
N ALA A 2 -49.10 -12.29 12.94
CA ALA A 2 -47.83 -11.84 13.51
C ALA A 2 -47.18 -10.88 12.51
N ALA A 3 -47.07 -9.61 12.89
CA ALA A 3 -46.34 -8.61 12.12
C ALA A 3 -44.85 -9.00 12.11
N ALA A 4 -44.39 -9.54 11.00
CA ALA A 4 -42.96 -9.68 10.72
C ALA A 4 -42.39 -8.26 10.63
N ALA A 5 -41.77 -7.79 11.71
CA ALA A 5 -40.96 -6.59 11.68
C ALA A 5 -39.79 -6.85 10.72
N GLN A 6 -39.94 -6.41 9.47
CA GLN A 6 -38.81 -6.21 8.58
C GLN A 6 -37.94 -5.15 9.22
N ALA A 7 -36.94 -5.59 9.98
CA ALA A 7 -35.82 -4.75 10.35
C ALA A 7 -35.18 -4.31 9.03
N VAL A 8 -35.48 -3.09 8.60
CA VAL A 8 -34.83 -2.46 7.45
C VAL A 8 -33.35 -2.52 7.76
N ALA A 9 -32.64 -3.38 7.04
CA ALA A 9 -31.22 -3.57 7.22
C ALA A 9 -30.56 -2.26 6.78
N MET A 10 -30.27 -1.39 7.75
CA MET A 10 -29.57 -0.14 7.46
C MET A 10 -28.20 -0.51 6.87
N SER A 11 -27.97 -0.10 5.62
CA SER A 11 -26.66 -0.16 5.03
C SER A 11 -25.77 0.89 5.65
N ILE A 12 -24.51 0.53 5.87
CA ILE A 12 -23.45 1.40 6.32
C ILE A 12 -22.30 1.40 5.34
N LEU A 13 -21.73 2.58 5.10
CA LEU A 13 -20.48 2.73 4.37
C LEU A 13 -19.33 2.63 5.37
N VAL A 14 -18.48 1.62 5.20
CA VAL A 14 -17.29 1.41 6.02
C VAL A 14 -16.07 1.78 5.21
N HIS A 15 -15.20 2.59 5.81
CA HIS A 15 -13.97 3.08 5.21
C HIS A 15 -12.80 2.26 5.75
N PHE A 16 -12.08 1.59 4.85
CA PHE A 16 -10.88 0.84 5.17
C PHE A 16 -9.66 1.56 4.62
N ALA A 17 -8.72 1.82 5.51
CA ALA A 17 -7.41 2.39 5.17
C ALA A 17 -6.31 1.39 5.47
N ALA A 18 -5.34 1.24 4.58
CA ALA A 18 -4.10 0.52 4.91
C ALA A 18 -3.32 1.30 5.98
N LEU A 19 -2.49 0.62 6.78
CA LEU A 19 -1.57 1.32 7.67
C LEU A 19 -0.61 2.21 6.88
N ASP A 20 -0.80 3.51 7.04
CA ASP A 20 0.07 4.54 6.52
C ASP A 20 1.35 4.60 7.39
N ARG A 21 2.49 4.22 6.80
CA ARG A 21 3.82 4.41 7.39
C ARG A 21 4.55 5.60 6.75
N GLY A 22 3.81 6.65 6.43
CA GLY A 22 4.30 7.79 5.65
C GLY A 22 4.38 7.47 4.15
N TRP A 23 3.57 6.51 3.68
CA TRP A 23 3.45 6.15 2.28
C TRP A 23 1.97 6.02 1.95
N GLU A 24 1.50 6.74 0.93
CA GLU A 24 0.14 6.60 0.43
C GLU A 24 0.01 5.24 -0.29
N MET A 25 -0.56 4.26 0.40
CA MET A 25 -0.59 2.86 -0.04
C MET A 25 -1.60 2.60 -1.18
N GLY A 26 -2.16 3.65 -1.79
CA GLY A 26 -3.21 3.58 -2.81
C GLY A 26 -4.55 4.15 -2.31
N PRO A 27 -5.62 4.06 -3.11
CA PRO A 27 -6.93 4.56 -2.72
C PRO A 27 -7.52 3.71 -1.59
N ASP A 28 -8.20 4.40 -0.68
CA ASP A 28 -8.95 3.76 0.39
C ASP A 28 -10.08 2.88 -0.15
N LEU A 29 -10.39 1.82 0.59
CA LEU A 29 -11.47 0.90 0.25
C LEU A 29 -12.76 1.31 0.95
N PHE A 30 -13.84 1.46 0.18
CA PHE A 30 -15.17 1.77 0.69
C PHE A 30 -16.13 0.63 0.40
N LEU A 31 -16.66 0.01 1.45
CA LEU A 31 -17.63 -1.09 1.30
C LEU A 31 -18.98 -0.68 1.89
N GLU A 32 -20.05 -0.92 1.13
CA GLU A 32 -21.42 -0.82 1.63
C GLU A 32 -21.85 -2.18 2.22
N MET A 33 -22.20 -2.17 3.50
CA MET A 33 -22.45 -3.39 4.29
C MET A 33 -23.67 -3.21 5.19
N SER A 34 -24.35 -4.30 5.54
CA SER A 34 -25.45 -4.19 6.49
C SER A 34 -24.92 -4.09 7.92
N ASN A 35 -25.62 -3.35 8.79
CA ASN A 35 -25.38 -3.41 10.23
C ASN A 35 -25.49 -4.81 10.85
N GLN A 36 -26.18 -5.73 10.16
CA GLN A 36 -26.33 -7.13 10.55
C GLN A 36 -25.23 -8.04 10.02
N THR A 37 -24.37 -7.54 9.12
CA THR A 37 -23.24 -8.30 8.59
C THR A 37 -22.33 -8.73 9.73
N THR A 38 -21.87 -9.97 9.68
CA THR A 38 -20.95 -10.55 10.67
C THR A 38 -19.52 -10.12 10.39
N MET A 39 -18.63 -10.30 11.37
CA MET A 39 -17.21 -10.07 11.16
C MET A 39 -16.63 -10.96 10.09
N GLU A 40 -17.02 -12.24 10.08
CA GLU A 40 -16.53 -13.19 9.09
C GLU A 40 -16.86 -12.75 7.67
N GLU A 41 -18.11 -12.33 7.43
CA GLU A 41 -18.54 -11.79 6.14
C GLU A 41 -17.76 -10.53 5.75
N MET A 42 -17.40 -9.67 6.71
CA MET A 42 -16.57 -8.50 6.42
C MET A 42 -15.15 -8.88 6.01
N PHE A 43 -14.50 -9.81 6.70
CA PHE A 43 -13.19 -10.31 6.30
C PHE A 43 -13.22 -10.92 4.90
N ARG A 44 -14.24 -11.74 4.59
CA ARG A 44 -14.43 -12.36 3.27
C ARG A 44 -14.63 -11.31 2.17
N LYS A 45 -15.48 -10.30 2.40
CA LYS A 45 -15.67 -9.22 1.42
C LYS A 45 -14.40 -8.43 1.13
N ILE A 46 -13.61 -8.11 2.17
CA ILE A 46 -12.30 -7.44 1.98
C ILE A 46 -11.36 -8.34 1.17
N SER A 47 -11.36 -9.63 1.48
CA SER A 47 -10.54 -10.62 0.79
C SER A 47 -10.89 -10.75 -0.69
N GLU A 48 -12.18 -10.74 -1.03
CA GLU A 48 -12.67 -10.78 -2.41
C GLU A 48 -12.32 -9.50 -3.18
N GLU A 49 -12.50 -8.32 -2.57
CA GLU A 49 -12.32 -7.04 -3.24
C GLU A 49 -10.84 -6.69 -3.48
N LYS A 50 -9.96 -7.07 -2.54
CA LYS A 50 -8.52 -6.74 -2.60
C LYS A 50 -7.64 -7.95 -2.94
N ASP A 51 -8.22 -9.13 -3.17
CA ASP A 51 -7.49 -10.39 -3.39
C ASP A 51 -6.48 -10.70 -2.25
N ILE A 52 -6.82 -10.32 -1.02
CA ILE A 52 -5.97 -10.53 0.16
C ILE A 52 -6.48 -11.76 0.93
N PRO A 53 -5.67 -12.78 1.20
CA PRO A 53 -6.11 -13.92 2.01
C PRO A 53 -6.55 -13.50 3.43
N VAL A 54 -7.75 -13.92 3.85
CA VAL A 54 -8.35 -13.52 5.15
C VAL A 54 -7.43 -13.73 6.36
N HIS A 55 -6.62 -14.80 6.36
CA HIS A 55 -5.71 -15.15 7.44
C HIS A 55 -4.53 -14.18 7.60
N LEU A 56 -4.29 -13.33 6.61
CA LEU A 56 -3.23 -12.34 6.63
C LEU A 56 -3.73 -10.94 7.00
N ILE A 57 -5.05 -10.77 7.17
CA ILE A 57 -5.66 -9.48 7.52
C ILE A 57 -5.72 -9.33 9.04
N VAL A 58 -5.25 -8.19 9.53
CA VAL A 58 -5.48 -7.70 10.89
C VAL A 58 -6.26 -6.40 10.78
N MET A 59 -7.36 -6.32 11.51
CA MET A 59 -8.28 -5.20 11.49
C MET A 59 -8.23 -4.45 12.82
N LYS A 60 -8.00 -3.15 12.77
CA LYS A 60 -8.06 -2.25 13.92
C LYS A 60 -9.30 -1.39 13.82
N ILE A 61 -10.26 -1.68 14.69
CA ILE A 61 -11.52 -0.93 14.85
C ILE A 61 -11.34 0.01 16.06
N PRO A 62 -11.37 1.34 15.86
CA PRO A 62 -11.35 2.30 16.96
C PRO A 62 -12.42 2.02 18.04
N PRO A 63 -12.17 2.33 19.32
CA PRO A 63 -10.94 2.94 19.84
C PRO A 63 -9.81 1.94 20.14
N THR A 64 -10.10 0.63 20.29
CA THR A 64 -9.11 -0.33 20.84
C THR A 64 -9.22 -1.75 20.32
N LYS A 65 -10.17 -2.06 19.43
CA LYS A 65 -10.44 -3.45 19.03
C LYS A 65 -9.48 -3.86 17.92
N VAL A 66 -8.60 -4.80 18.21
CA VAL A 66 -7.79 -5.50 17.20
C VAL A 66 -8.42 -6.86 16.96
N LEU A 67 -8.68 -7.18 15.70
CA LEU A 67 -9.30 -8.43 15.27
C LEU A 67 -8.40 -9.05 14.20
N SER A 68 -8.05 -10.31 14.37
CA SER A 68 -7.31 -11.10 13.40
C SER A 68 -8.03 -12.42 13.17
N TRP A 69 -7.74 -13.04 12.05
CA TRP A 69 -8.24 -14.36 11.72
C TRP A 69 -7.31 -15.43 12.31
N ASP A 70 -7.83 -16.32 13.14
CA ASP A 70 -7.06 -17.39 13.81
C ASP A 70 -7.78 -18.74 13.67
N GLY A 71 -7.05 -19.77 13.23
CA GLY A 71 -7.56 -21.15 13.17
C GLY A 71 -8.85 -21.37 12.38
N GLY A 72 -9.18 -20.50 11.41
CA GLY A 72 -10.41 -20.60 10.60
C GLY A 72 -11.60 -19.79 11.14
N LYS A 73 -11.42 -18.96 12.17
CA LYS A 73 -12.45 -18.07 12.73
C LYS A 73 -11.88 -16.69 13.10
N VAL A 74 -12.72 -15.66 13.09
CA VAL A 74 -12.35 -14.31 13.58
C VAL A 74 -12.47 -14.25 15.10
N SER A 75 -11.56 -14.90 15.84
CA SER A 75 -11.59 -14.96 17.32
C SER A 75 -12.94 -15.44 17.90
N ASP A 76 -13.17 -15.29 19.21
CA ASP A 76 -14.47 -15.54 19.86
C ASP A 76 -15.59 -14.56 19.44
N LYS A 77 -15.27 -13.61 18.55
CA LYS A 77 -16.15 -12.51 18.12
C LYS A 77 -16.61 -12.64 16.68
N ALA A 78 -16.36 -13.77 16.01
CA ALA A 78 -16.70 -13.98 14.61
C ALA A 78 -18.19 -13.78 14.32
N ASP A 79 -19.05 -14.26 15.22
CA ASP A 79 -20.51 -14.15 15.11
C ASP A 79 -21.06 -12.77 15.49
N TRP A 80 -20.20 -11.82 15.90
CA TRP A 80 -20.66 -10.50 16.27
C TRP A 80 -20.95 -9.69 15.02
N THR A 81 -22.14 -9.09 15.02
CA THR A 81 -22.54 -8.17 13.96
C THR A 81 -21.76 -6.85 14.07
N LEU A 82 -21.62 -6.15 12.94
CA LEU A 82 -21.01 -4.81 12.88
C LEU A 82 -21.63 -3.86 13.93
N LYS A 83 -22.96 -3.91 14.09
CA LYS A 83 -23.67 -3.16 15.14
C LYS A 83 -23.19 -3.49 16.55
N ARG A 84 -23.02 -4.77 16.88
CA ARG A 84 -22.52 -5.21 18.21
C ARG A 84 -21.08 -4.76 18.44
N LEU A 85 -20.32 -4.60 17.38
CA LEU A 85 -18.94 -4.11 17.45
C LEU A 85 -18.84 -2.59 17.52
N GLY A 86 -19.95 -1.87 17.41
CA GLY A 86 -19.97 -0.41 17.42
C GLY A 86 -19.48 0.19 16.09
N VAL A 87 -19.44 -0.61 15.02
CA VAL A 87 -19.18 -0.10 13.68
C VAL A 87 -20.40 0.67 13.21
N HIS A 88 -20.16 1.90 12.77
CA HIS A 88 -21.20 2.84 12.36
C HIS A 88 -20.82 3.52 11.05
N GLN A 89 -21.76 4.29 10.50
CA GLN A 89 -21.60 4.97 9.23
C GLN A 89 -20.31 5.80 9.17
N LYS A 90 -19.52 5.62 8.10
CA LYS A 90 -18.25 6.33 7.86
C LYS A 90 -17.19 6.11 8.93
N MET A 91 -17.28 5.01 9.67
CA MET A 91 -16.20 4.62 10.57
C MET A 91 -14.96 4.23 9.75
N VAL A 92 -13.81 4.76 10.15
CA VAL A 92 -12.51 4.39 9.57
C VAL A 92 -11.96 3.20 10.34
N ILE A 93 -11.68 2.13 9.60
CA ILE A 93 -11.09 0.89 10.10
C ILE A 93 -9.72 0.74 9.43
N THR A 94 -8.68 0.50 10.21
CA THR A 94 -7.34 0.30 9.67
C THR A 94 -7.10 -1.18 9.40
N LEU A 95 -6.59 -1.50 8.21
CA LEU A 95 -6.16 -2.83 7.80
C LEU A 95 -4.64 -2.91 7.84
N GLU A 96 -4.14 -3.97 8.48
CA GLU A 96 -2.72 -4.26 8.66
C GLU A 96 -2.42 -5.70 8.25
N PRO A 97 -1.23 -5.96 7.69
CA PRO A 97 -0.81 -7.32 7.45
C PRO A 97 -0.43 -8.02 8.76
N ALA A 98 -0.80 -9.29 8.90
CA ALA A 98 -0.54 -10.09 10.09
C ALA A 98 0.96 -10.20 10.43
N PHE A 99 1.81 -10.16 9.41
CA PHE A 99 3.25 -10.00 9.52
C PHE A 99 3.73 -9.04 8.41
N PRO A 100 4.90 -8.39 8.55
CA PRO A 100 5.36 -7.42 7.56
C PRO A 100 5.35 -7.99 6.13
N LEU A 101 4.68 -7.28 5.22
CA LEU A 101 4.55 -7.62 3.80
C LEU A 101 3.85 -8.95 3.49
N ALA A 102 3.03 -9.46 4.42
CA ALA A 102 2.18 -10.62 4.17
C ALA A 102 1.29 -10.43 2.93
N TRP A 103 0.83 -9.21 2.73
CA TRP A 103 0.14 -8.75 1.52
C TRP A 103 0.50 -7.29 1.29
N LEU A 104 0.20 -6.85 0.07
CA LEU A 104 0.35 -5.48 -0.37
C LEU A 104 -1.04 -4.92 -0.70
N TRP A 105 -1.24 -3.62 -0.50
CA TRP A 105 -2.53 -2.99 -0.80
C TRP A 105 -2.79 -2.92 -2.30
N GLU A 106 -1.70 -2.78 -3.05
CA GLU A 106 -1.65 -2.79 -4.51
C GLU A 106 -0.58 -3.80 -4.99
N PRO A 107 -0.56 -4.18 -6.28
CA PRO A 107 0.51 -5.03 -6.82
C PRO A 107 1.91 -4.40 -6.69
N MET A 108 2.97 -5.21 -6.72
CA MET A 108 4.36 -4.72 -6.60
C MET A 108 4.68 -3.63 -7.65
N ASP A 109 4.19 -3.79 -8.88
CA ASP A 109 4.41 -2.86 -9.99
C ASP A 109 3.91 -1.43 -9.67
N PHE A 110 2.84 -1.30 -8.88
CA PHE A 110 2.35 0.00 -8.42
C PHE A 110 3.40 0.72 -7.56
N TYR A 111 4.00 0.03 -6.60
CA TYR A 111 5.01 0.62 -5.71
C TYR A 111 6.31 0.91 -6.44
N GLU A 112 6.73 0.03 -7.35
CA GLU A 112 7.90 0.28 -8.19
C GLU A 112 7.69 1.54 -9.02
N GLN A 113 6.53 1.68 -9.66
CA GLN A 113 6.29 2.83 -10.52
C GLN A 113 6.06 4.14 -9.75
N ALA A 114 5.41 4.09 -8.60
CA ALA A 114 5.34 5.24 -7.70
C ALA A 114 6.75 5.70 -7.30
N TYR A 115 7.62 4.79 -6.89
CA TYR A 115 8.98 5.15 -6.51
C TYR A 115 9.80 5.69 -7.68
N ILE A 116 9.63 5.13 -8.88
CA ILE A 116 10.25 5.65 -10.10
C ILE A 116 9.80 7.09 -10.37
N ASN A 117 8.52 7.41 -10.16
CA ASN A 117 8.00 8.76 -10.34
C ASN A 117 8.61 9.73 -9.31
N ASP A 118 8.70 9.34 -8.04
CA ASP A 118 9.35 10.16 -6.99
C ASP A 118 10.82 10.44 -7.32
N LEU A 119 11.55 9.41 -7.78
CA LEU A 119 12.94 9.54 -8.19
C LEU A 119 13.08 10.46 -9.41
N ARG A 120 12.18 10.35 -10.39
CA ARG A 120 12.16 11.23 -11.56
C ARG A 120 11.93 12.67 -11.15
N GLU A 121 10.91 12.93 -10.34
CA GLU A 121 10.58 14.26 -9.86
C GLU A 121 11.76 14.88 -9.09
N ALA A 122 12.40 14.13 -8.21
CA ALA A 122 13.59 14.59 -7.49
C ALA A 122 14.73 14.98 -8.43
N ILE A 123 14.99 14.20 -9.49
CA ILE A 123 16.04 14.51 -10.48
C ILE A 123 15.66 15.72 -11.34
N GLU A 124 14.39 15.84 -11.76
CA GLU A 124 13.90 16.95 -12.58
C GLU A 124 13.86 18.28 -11.82
N GLN A 125 13.66 18.25 -10.50
CA GLN A 125 13.75 19.41 -9.63
C GLN A 125 15.21 19.86 -9.37
N SER A 126 16.20 19.01 -9.66
CA SER A 126 17.61 19.37 -9.55
C SER A 126 18.00 20.35 -10.67
N PRO A 127 18.66 21.50 -10.37
CA PRO A 127 19.08 22.46 -11.39
C PRO A 127 19.98 21.86 -12.48
N GLU A 128 20.76 20.83 -12.13
CA GLU A 128 21.69 20.17 -13.05
C GLU A 128 21.04 18.99 -13.81
N GLY A 129 19.79 18.63 -13.47
CA GLY A 129 19.12 17.44 -14.01
C GLY A 129 19.81 16.12 -13.64
N THR A 130 20.66 16.16 -12.61
CA THR A 130 21.38 15.01 -12.06
C THR A 130 21.43 15.12 -10.54
N LEU A 131 21.55 13.97 -9.85
CA LEU A 131 21.73 13.89 -8.40
C LEU A 131 22.67 12.75 -8.05
N SER A 132 23.45 12.90 -6.98
CA SER A 132 24.16 11.75 -6.42
C SER A 132 23.17 10.76 -5.79
N LEU A 133 23.56 9.48 -5.68
CA LEU A 133 22.73 8.48 -4.98
C LEU A 133 22.37 8.89 -3.54
N GLN A 134 23.26 9.63 -2.86
CA GLN A 134 23.02 10.06 -1.47
C GLN A 134 21.98 11.18 -1.40
N GLU A 135 22.02 12.14 -2.33
CA GLU A 135 21.03 13.22 -2.41
C GLU A 135 19.68 12.67 -2.81
N LEU A 136 19.65 11.77 -3.80
CA LEU A 136 18.44 11.13 -4.26
C LEU A 136 17.77 10.29 -3.16
N ALA A 137 18.55 9.57 -2.35
CA ALA A 137 18.04 8.83 -1.19
C ALA A 137 17.54 9.73 -0.05
N LYS A 138 17.99 10.99 0.03
CA LYS A 138 17.47 11.97 1.01
C LYS A 138 16.21 12.66 0.50
N ALA A 139 16.13 12.89 -0.81
CA ALA A 139 15.00 13.55 -1.46
C ALA A 139 13.78 12.64 -1.62
N THR A 140 13.99 11.32 -1.62
CA THR A 140 12.91 10.34 -1.79
C THR A 140 12.77 9.44 -0.57
N THR A 141 11.54 9.05 -0.28
CA THR A 141 11.26 7.96 0.66
C THR A 141 11.28 6.65 -0.14
N LYS A 142 11.73 5.54 0.44
CA LYS A 142 11.64 4.22 -0.21
C LYS A 142 10.37 3.49 0.20
N PRO A 143 9.60 2.89 -0.74
CA PRO A 143 8.41 2.13 -0.38
C PRO A 143 8.77 0.95 0.51
N PRO A 144 7.95 0.64 1.54
CA PRO A 144 8.20 -0.50 2.43
C PRO A 144 8.39 -1.86 1.72
N PRO A 145 7.68 -2.19 0.61
CA PRO A 145 7.88 -3.45 -0.11
C PRO A 145 9.21 -3.56 -0.85
N ILE A 146 9.92 -2.45 -1.11
CA ILE A 146 11.14 -2.44 -1.90
C ILE A 146 12.37 -2.62 -0.99
N PHE A 147 12.88 -3.84 -0.94
CA PHE A 147 14.06 -4.18 -0.13
C PHE A 147 15.41 -3.89 -0.79
N LEU A 148 15.41 -3.64 -2.10
CA LEU A 148 16.63 -3.36 -2.83
C LEU A 148 17.28 -2.06 -2.32
N THR A 149 18.60 -1.97 -2.46
CA THR A 149 19.30 -0.70 -2.30
C THR A 149 18.94 0.21 -3.47
N LEU A 150 18.96 1.53 -3.27
CA LEU A 150 18.61 2.49 -4.33
C LEU A 150 19.42 2.24 -5.61
N ARG A 151 20.71 1.95 -5.47
CA ARG A 151 21.58 1.58 -6.59
C ARG A 151 21.03 0.38 -7.37
N VAL A 152 20.73 -0.72 -6.68
CA VAL A 152 20.24 -1.96 -7.34
C VAL A 152 18.86 -1.73 -7.95
N PHE A 153 18.00 -0.96 -7.28
CA PHE A 153 16.69 -0.58 -7.81
C PHE A 153 16.81 0.20 -9.13
N ILE A 154 17.62 1.25 -9.18
CA ILE A 154 17.80 2.07 -10.38
C ILE A 154 18.41 1.23 -11.53
N MET A 155 19.36 0.35 -11.24
CA MET A 155 19.94 -0.56 -12.25
C MET A 155 18.94 -1.55 -12.85
N LYS A 156 17.79 -1.79 -12.20
CA LYS A 156 16.71 -2.62 -12.76
C LYS A 156 16.00 -1.92 -13.94
N PHE A 157 16.07 -0.59 -14.02
CA PHE A 157 15.36 0.24 -15.00
C PHE A 157 16.32 1.11 -15.83
N PRO A 158 17.27 0.50 -16.58
CA PRO A 158 18.25 1.23 -17.38
C PRO A 158 17.63 2.05 -18.53
N GLU A 159 16.42 1.71 -18.95
CA GLU A 159 15.64 2.47 -19.92
C GLU A 159 15.11 3.80 -19.37
N ILE A 160 15.04 3.96 -18.04
CA ILE A 160 14.52 5.15 -17.37
C ILE A 160 15.66 5.99 -16.79
N PHE A 161 16.65 5.34 -16.17
CA PHE A 161 17.73 6.01 -15.47
C PHE A 161 19.09 5.71 -16.08
N HIS A 162 19.96 6.71 -16.07
CA HIS A 162 21.36 6.58 -16.42
C HIS A 162 22.22 6.82 -15.18
N ILE A 163 23.16 5.91 -14.91
CA ILE A 163 24.07 5.99 -13.76
C ILE A 163 25.51 6.13 -14.28
N GLU A 164 26.18 7.18 -13.82
CA GLU A 164 27.61 7.40 -14.05
C GLU A 164 28.38 7.30 -12.74
N ILE A 165 29.63 6.84 -12.82
CA ILE A 165 30.54 6.81 -11.68
C ILE A 165 31.58 7.91 -11.91
N ASN A 166 31.63 8.87 -11.00
CA ASN A 166 32.69 9.87 -11.02
C ASN A 166 33.97 9.23 -10.46
N CYS A 167 34.92 8.88 -11.33
CA CYS A 167 36.17 8.22 -10.96
C CYS A 167 37.04 9.03 -9.99
N ASN A 168 36.83 10.35 -9.87
CA ASN A 168 37.61 11.19 -8.96
C ASN A 168 37.07 11.18 -7.53
N THR A 169 35.76 10.98 -7.37
CA THR A 169 35.06 11.04 -6.07
C THR A 169 34.46 9.70 -5.64
N ASP A 170 34.50 8.70 -6.51
CA ASP A 170 33.84 7.40 -6.37
C ASP A 170 32.34 7.52 -6.07
N MET A 171 31.73 8.63 -6.51
CA MET A 171 30.31 8.90 -6.33
C MET A 171 29.52 8.48 -7.56
N TYR A 172 28.38 7.85 -7.30
CA TYR A 172 27.39 7.53 -8.33
C TYR A 172 26.50 8.75 -8.57
N ILE A 173 26.48 9.22 -9.81
CA ILE A 173 25.62 10.29 -10.29
C ILE A 173 24.51 9.65 -11.11
N VAL A 174 23.27 10.02 -10.82
CA VAL A 174 22.07 9.50 -11.48
C VAL A 174 21.44 10.63 -12.27
N SER A 175 20.99 10.31 -13.48
CA SER A 175 20.27 11.22 -14.37
C SER A 175 19.14 10.48 -15.08
N MET A 176 18.19 11.22 -15.65
CA MET A 176 17.16 10.61 -16.51
C MET A 176 17.79 10.17 -17.83
N ASN A 177 17.47 8.95 -18.26
CA ASN A 177 17.89 8.47 -19.57
C ASN A 177 17.15 9.28 -20.65
N LYS A 178 17.88 10.12 -21.37
CA LYS A 178 17.34 10.87 -22.51
C LYS A 178 17.25 9.91 -23.68
N THR A 179 16.10 9.28 -23.87
CA THR A 179 15.81 8.42 -25.02
C THR A 179 16.00 9.23 -26.32
N GLY A 180 17.21 9.19 -26.88
CA GLY A 180 17.61 10.07 -27.97
C GLY A 180 19.10 10.10 -28.31
N THR A 181 20.01 9.69 -27.41
CA THR A 181 21.44 9.63 -27.74
C THR A 181 21.93 8.19 -27.76
N ARG A 182 22.10 7.71 -28.99
CA ARG A 182 22.62 6.40 -29.39
C ARG A 182 23.75 5.88 -28.49
N LEU A 183 23.68 4.57 -28.24
CA LEU A 183 24.77 3.66 -27.87
C LEU A 183 25.96 3.68 -28.87
N LEU A 184 26.58 4.83 -29.11
CA LEU A 184 27.79 4.94 -29.93
C LEU A 184 28.68 6.08 -29.42
N SER A 185 29.36 5.86 -28.31
CA SER A 185 30.69 6.42 -28.07
C SER A 185 31.31 5.71 -26.88
N LEU A 186 31.90 4.54 -27.13
CA LEU A 186 33.00 3.94 -26.36
C LEU A 186 33.42 2.63 -27.06
N PHE A 187 33.85 2.76 -28.31
CA PHE A 187 34.87 1.94 -28.98
C PHE A 187 35.61 2.84 -29.96
#